data_AF-A0A7Y1Y271-F1
#
_entry.id   AF-A0A7Y1Y271-F1
#
_cell.length_a   1.000
_cell.length_b   1.000
_cell.length_c   1.000
_cell.angle_alpha   90.00
_cell.angle_beta   90.00
_cell.angle_gamma   90.00
#
_symmetry.space_group_name_H-M   'P 1'
#
loop_
_entity.id
_entity.type
_entity.pdbx_description
1 polymer ?
#
loop_
_entity_poly.entity_id
_entity_poly.type
_entity_poly.pdbx_seq_one_letter_code
_entity_poly.pdbx_strand_id
1 'polypeptide(L)'
;MDNSLFITAMSAYIISAMLALILAIVTKRFNPYTLLVGTFHVLALLSFFLDKLFSYTDGASITFLGFFCTGLILFGLLIRVNVYILYKIYTALFVCSILVFVVKPSLVITFITQTEMPEEVEFNLDDNLFLIKQDPLLKQSEGQHIYKVSKKLGSFHRTLARNIEFEKAFDSVQVITINDSIIKLNTFNKATMSKSNQNVLIDLTKLKKRDNANIQ
;
A
#
# COMPACT_ATOMS: atom_id res chain seq x y z
N MET A 1 -1.59 -10.13 -1.96
CA MET A 1 -0.92 -9.94 -3.26
C MET A 1 0.22 -10.93 -3.37
N ASP A 2 0.47 -11.52 -4.55
CA ASP A 2 1.63 -12.40 -4.75
C ASP A 2 2.93 -11.59 -4.67
N ASN A 3 3.95 -12.15 -4.02
CA ASN A 3 5.24 -11.49 -3.83
C ASN A 3 5.87 -11.07 -5.16
N SER A 4 5.73 -11.93 -6.18
CA SER A 4 6.19 -11.66 -7.55
C SER A 4 5.48 -10.44 -8.14
N LEU A 5 4.15 -10.36 -8.03
CA LEU A 5 3.36 -9.26 -8.56
C LEU A 5 3.74 -7.92 -7.90
N PHE A 6 3.95 -7.90 -6.58
CA PHE A 6 4.38 -6.68 -5.89
C PHE A 6 5.74 -6.18 -6.39
N ILE A 7 6.72 -7.09 -6.52
CA ILE A 7 8.06 -6.75 -7.03
C ILE A 7 7.97 -6.25 -8.48
N THR A 8 7.18 -6.93 -9.31
CA THR A 8 6.95 -6.51 -10.71
C THR A 8 6.29 -5.14 -10.77
N ALA A 9 5.26 -4.88 -9.96
CA ALA A 9 4.57 -3.59 -9.92
C ALA A 9 5.49 -2.45 -9.46
N MET A 10 6.28 -2.67 -8.40
CA MET A 10 7.27 -1.73 -7.91
C MET A 10 8.31 -1.39 -8.98
N SER A 11 8.86 -2.43 -9.62
CA SER A 11 9.88 -2.28 -10.66
C SER A 11 9.33 -1.54 -11.88
N ALA A 12 8.14 -1.92 -12.35
CA ALA A 12 7.47 -1.28 -13.48
C ALA A 12 7.17 0.20 -13.21
N TYR A 13 6.73 0.52 -11.99
CA TYR A 13 6.47 1.89 -11.57
C TYR A 13 7.74 2.74 -11.60
N ILE A 14 8.85 2.26 -10.99
CA ILE A 14 10.12 2.98 -10.96
C ILE A 14 10.66 3.22 -12.37
N ILE A 15 10.65 2.18 -13.22
CA ILE A 15 11.08 2.29 -14.62
C ILE A 15 10.23 3.33 -15.36
N SER A 16 8.91 3.32 -15.15
CA SER A 16 8.00 4.29 -15.79
C SER A 16 8.26 5.72 -15.33
N ALA A 17 8.54 5.93 -14.04
CA ALA A 17 8.91 7.25 -13.51
C ALA A 17 10.25 7.75 -14.08
N MET A 18 11.25 6.86 -14.20
CA MET A 18 12.53 7.20 -14.83
C MET A 18 12.36 7.56 -16.31
N LEU A 19 11.57 6.77 -17.06
CA LEU A 19 11.26 7.06 -18.46
C LEU A 19 10.51 8.38 -18.62
N ALA A 20 9.55 8.67 -17.76
CA ALA A 20 8.83 9.94 -17.75
C ALA A 20 9.80 11.13 -17.58
N LEU A 21 10.76 11.02 -16.66
CA LEU A 21 11.77 12.06 -16.44
C LEU A 21 12.68 12.25 -17.67
N ILE A 22 13.16 11.15 -18.27
CA ILE A 22 13.98 11.20 -19.48
C ILE A 22 13.20 11.85 -20.63
N LEU A 23 11.95 11.43 -20.85
CA LEU A 23 11.09 11.99 -21.89
C LEU A 23 10.81 13.47 -21.65
N ALA A 24 10.57 13.88 -20.40
CA ALA A 24 10.38 15.29 -20.04
C ALA A 24 11.58 16.16 -20.41
N ILE A 25 12.80 15.60 -20.40
CA ILE A 25 14.03 16.30 -20.77
C ILE A 25 14.25 16.30 -22.29
N VAL A 26 14.04 15.16 -22.94
CA VAL A 26 14.39 14.94 -24.36
C VAL A 26 13.33 15.49 -25.31
N THR A 27 12.04 15.42 -24.96
CA THR A 27 10.98 15.90 -25.86
C THR A 27 11.01 17.41 -25.99
N LYS A 28 11.24 17.89 -27.22
CA LYS A 28 11.28 19.32 -27.56
C LYS A 28 10.26 19.74 -28.62
N ARG A 29 9.72 18.80 -29.40
CA ARG A 29 8.85 19.11 -30.55
C ARG A 29 7.52 18.37 -30.46
N PHE A 30 6.45 19.08 -30.81
CA PHE A 30 5.12 18.50 -30.98
C PHE A 30 5.12 17.53 -32.16
N ASN A 31 4.62 16.33 -31.93
CA ASN A 31 4.36 15.34 -32.96
C ASN A 31 2.85 14.99 -32.91
N PRO A 32 2.11 15.03 -34.02
CA PRO A 32 0.70 14.64 -34.03
C PRO A 32 0.45 13.23 -33.46
N TYR A 33 1.40 12.31 -33.60
CA TYR A 33 1.30 10.97 -33.01
C TYR A 33 1.25 11.01 -31.47
N THR A 34 1.79 12.03 -30.83
CA THR A 34 1.73 12.22 -29.37
C THR A 34 0.30 12.44 -28.88
N LEU A 35 -0.53 13.16 -29.65
CA LEU A 35 -1.94 13.36 -29.31
C LEU A 35 -2.73 12.05 -29.46
N LEU A 36 -2.42 11.26 -30.50
CA LEU A 36 -3.00 9.94 -30.72
C LEU A 36 -2.72 9.02 -29.53
N VAL A 37 -1.47 8.95 -29.05
CA VAL A 37 -1.11 8.16 -27.85
C VAL A 37 -1.91 8.60 -26.63
N GLY A 38 -2.08 9.92 -26.42
CA GLY A 38 -2.89 10.46 -25.34
C GLY A 38 -4.36 10.02 -25.43
N THR A 39 -4.95 10.07 -26.62
CA THR A 39 -6.33 9.61 -26.86
C THR A 39 -6.48 8.11 -26.62
N PHE A 40 -5.55 7.28 -27.10
CA PHE A 40 -5.56 5.84 -26.83
C PHE A 40 -5.48 5.54 -25.34
N HIS A 41 -4.69 6.31 -24.60
CA HIS A 41 -4.57 6.13 -23.16
C HIS A 41 -5.86 6.49 -22.40
N VAL A 42 -6.60 7.53 -22.84
CA VAL A 42 -7.94 7.83 -22.32
C VAL A 42 -8.95 6.71 -22.66
N LEU A 43 -8.87 6.15 -23.86
CA LEU A 43 -9.70 4.99 -24.23
C LEU A 43 -9.36 3.75 -23.41
N ALA A 44 -8.09 3.54 -23.06
CA ALA A 44 -7.67 2.47 -22.16
C ALA A 44 -8.26 2.64 -20.75
N LEU A 45 -8.37 3.88 -20.25
CA LEU A 45 -9.06 4.16 -18.99
C LEU A 45 -10.54 3.75 -19.06
N LEU A 46 -11.22 4.13 -20.15
CA LEU A 46 -12.62 3.78 -20.36
C LEU A 46 -12.79 2.26 -20.42
N SER A 47 -11.92 1.56 -21.16
CA SER A 47 -11.92 0.10 -21.24
C SER A 47 -11.72 -0.56 -19.87
N PHE A 48 -10.84 0.00 -19.02
CA PHE A 48 -10.63 -0.51 -17.67
C PHE A 48 -11.90 -0.39 -16.80
N PHE A 49 -12.57 0.77 -16.85
CA PHE A 49 -13.82 0.97 -16.12
C PHE A 49 -14.96 0.08 -16.64
N LEU A 50 -15.05 -0.11 -17.96
CA LEU A 50 -16.03 -1.02 -18.54
C LEU A 50 -15.77 -2.47 -18.11
N ASP A 51 -14.52 -2.92 -18.12
CA ASP A 51 -14.17 -4.26 -17.62
C ASP A 51 -14.54 -4.41 -16.14
N LYS A 52 -14.26 -3.43 -15.29
CA LYS A 52 -14.68 -3.47 -13.88
C LYS A 52 -16.20 -3.40 -13.69
N LEU A 53 -16.94 -2.77 -14.61
CA LEU A 53 -18.40 -2.69 -14.56
C LEU A 53 -19.06 -4.02 -14.96
N PHE A 54 -18.51 -4.71 -15.95
CA PHE A 54 -19.09 -5.95 -16.51
C PHE A 54 -18.50 -7.24 -15.93
N SER A 55 -17.25 -7.20 -15.50
CA SER A 55 -16.52 -8.31 -14.90
C SER A 55 -16.32 -8.01 -13.41
N TYR A 56 -17.12 -8.65 -12.55
CA TYR A 56 -16.87 -8.66 -11.10
C TYR A 56 -15.66 -9.56 -10.81
N THR A 57 -14.48 -9.08 -11.16
CA THR A 57 -13.20 -9.74 -10.88
C THR A 57 -12.52 -8.98 -9.74
N ASP A 58 -12.75 -9.49 -8.53
CA ASP A 58 -12.01 -9.09 -7.33
C ASP A 58 -10.61 -9.69 -7.41
N GLY A 59 -9.63 -8.85 -7.75
CA GLY A 59 -8.28 -9.32 -7.98
C GLY A 59 -7.34 -8.20 -8.37
N ALA A 60 -6.04 -8.50 -8.26
CA ALA A 60 -5.01 -7.54 -8.58
C ALA A 60 -4.99 -7.27 -10.10
N SER A 61 -5.10 -6.00 -10.48
CA SER A 61 -5.32 -5.60 -11.87
C SER A 61 -4.01 -5.21 -12.56
N ILE A 62 -3.44 -6.15 -13.31
CA ILE A 62 -2.29 -5.87 -14.20
C ILE A 62 -2.66 -4.82 -15.25
N THR A 63 -3.93 -4.78 -15.67
CA THR A 63 -4.44 -3.76 -16.59
C THR A 63 -4.40 -2.37 -15.99
N PHE A 64 -4.79 -2.20 -14.72
CA PHE A 64 -4.68 -0.91 -14.02
C PHE A 64 -3.22 -0.51 -13.80
N LEU A 65 -2.33 -1.46 -13.48
CA LEU A 65 -0.89 -1.21 -13.40
C LEU A 65 -0.32 -0.70 -14.73
N GLY A 66 -0.62 -1.38 -15.84
CA GLY A 66 -0.17 -0.96 -17.17
C GLY A 66 -0.72 0.42 -17.55
N PHE A 67 -2.00 0.65 -17.28
CA PHE A 67 -2.62 1.97 -17.43
C PHE A 67 -1.87 3.03 -16.62
N PHE A 68 -1.65 2.82 -15.32
CA PHE A 68 -1.02 3.80 -14.46
C PHE A 68 0.42 4.13 -14.89
N CYS A 69 1.21 3.10 -15.20
CA CYS A 69 2.58 3.22 -15.70
C CYS A 69 2.65 3.98 -17.03
N THR A 70 1.74 3.69 -17.98
CA THR A 70 1.70 4.41 -19.26
C THR A 70 1.28 5.87 -19.09
N GLY A 71 0.39 6.19 -18.13
CA GLY A 71 0.01 7.56 -17.78
C GLY A 71 1.18 8.39 -17.26
N LEU A 72 2.03 7.81 -16.41
CA LEU A 72 3.29 8.43 -15.95
C LEU A 72 4.21 8.76 -17.13
N ILE A 73 4.45 7.80 -18.02
CA ILE A 73 5.31 8.00 -19.20
C ILE A 73 4.73 9.09 -20.11
N LEU A 74 3.40 9.09 -20.30
CA LEU A 74 2.70 10.07 -21.12
C LEU A 74 2.84 11.49 -20.57
N PHE A 75 2.86 11.68 -19.25
CA PHE A 75 3.18 12.99 -18.67
C PHE A 75 4.54 13.51 -19.14
N GLY A 76 5.56 12.67 -19.07
CA GLY A 76 6.91 13.01 -19.51
C GLY A 76 6.95 13.43 -20.97
N LEU A 77 6.15 12.76 -21.81
CA LEU A 77 6.01 13.09 -23.22
C LEU A 77 5.27 14.42 -23.45
N LEU A 78 4.24 14.74 -22.66
CA LEU A 78 3.32 15.86 -22.92
C LEU A 78 3.69 17.18 -22.25
N ILE A 79 4.48 17.16 -21.17
CA ILE A 79 4.68 18.34 -20.33
C ILE A 79 5.26 19.54 -21.09
N ARG A 80 6.23 19.30 -21.97
CA ARG A 80 6.89 20.33 -22.81
C ARG A 80 6.20 20.60 -24.14
N VAL A 81 5.24 19.78 -24.51
CA VAL A 81 4.61 19.84 -25.82
C VAL A 81 3.45 20.86 -25.79
N ASN A 82 3.25 21.57 -26.90
CA ASN A 82 2.12 22.49 -27.06
C ASN A 82 0.82 21.73 -27.38
N VAL A 83 0.26 21.06 -26.37
CA VAL A 83 -1.06 20.41 -26.42
C VAL A 83 -2.07 21.17 -25.56
N TYR A 84 -3.36 20.89 -25.76
CA TYR A 84 -4.43 21.41 -24.92
C TYR A 84 -4.15 21.17 -23.43
N ILE A 85 -4.41 22.19 -22.63
CA ILE A 85 -4.14 22.19 -21.19
C ILE A 85 -4.79 21.02 -20.45
N LEU A 86 -5.96 20.55 -20.92
CA LEU A 86 -6.70 19.42 -20.34
C LEU A 86 -5.87 18.13 -20.31
N TYR A 87 -5.11 17.83 -21.37
CA TYR A 87 -4.24 16.64 -21.39
C TYR A 87 -3.09 16.75 -20.38
N LYS A 88 -2.58 17.97 -20.14
CA LYS A 88 -1.54 18.21 -19.14
C LYS A 88 -2.08 18.04 -17.73
N ILE A 89 -3.27 18.57 -17.44
CA ILE A 89 -3.93 18.40 -16.14
C ILE A 89 -4.21 16.91 -15.89
N TYR A 90 -4.77 16.22 -16.87
CA TYR A 90 -5.03 14.78 -16.78
C TYR A 90 -3.74 13.99 -16.48
N THR A 91 -2.67 14.23 -17.23
CA THR A 91 -1.41 13.50 -17.02
C THR A 91 -0.67 13.90 -15.74
N ALA A 92 -0.85 15.14 -15.25
CA ALA A 92 -0.25 15.61 -14.00
C ALA A 92 -0.77 14.84 -12.76
N LEU A 93 -1.99 14.30 -12.82
CA LEU A 93 -2.53 13.46 -11.75
C LEU A 93 -1.65 12.23 -11.49
N PHE A 94 -1.08 11.62 -12.54
CA PHE A 94 -0.19 10.47 -12.38
C PHE A 94 1.11 10.87 -11.70
N VAL A 95 1.66 12.06 -11.98
CA VAL A 95 2.91 12.52 -11.35
C VAL A 95 2.73 12.83 -9.86
N CYS A 96 1.53 13.24 -9.44
CA CYS A 96 1.24 13.43 -8.01
C CYS A 96 1.49 12.14 -7.21
N SER A 97 1.34 10.97 -7.83
CA SER A 97 1.67 9.69 -7.18
C SER A 97 3.16 9.51 -6.88
N ILE A 98 4.07 10.20 -7.59
CA ILE A 98 5.51 10.18 -7.27
C ILE A 98 5.75 10.79 -5.88
N LEU A 99 5.07 11.89 -5.56
CA LEU A 99 5.16 12.50 -4.24
C LEU A 99 4.67 11.54 -3.15
N VAL A 100 3.53 10.87 -3.40
CA VAL A 100 2.99 9.87 -2.48
C VAL A 100 3.94 8.66 -2.36
N PHE A 101 4.56 8.24 -3.47
CA PHE A 101 5.47 7.11 -3.51
C PHE A 101 6.73 7.34 -2.67
N VAL A 102 7.27 8.56 -2.67
CA VAL A 102 8.42 8.92 -1.82
C VAL A 102 8.09 8.79 -0.33
N VAL A 103 6.86 9.10 0.09
CA VAL A 103 6.44 9.03 1.50
C VAL A 103 5.95 7.64 1.88
N LYS A 104 5.16 7.00 1.03
CA LYS A 104 4.47 5.72 1.27
C LYS A 104 4.46 4.86 -0.02
N PRO A 105 5.58 4.22 -0.38
CA PRO A 105 5.69 3.45 -1.62
C PRO A 105 4.72 2.26 -1.65
N SER A 106 4.53 1.58 -0.51
CA SER A 106 3.61 0.45 -0.41
C SER A 106 2.17 0.84 -0.73
N LEU A 107 1.73 2.03 -0.28
CA LEU A 107 0.37 2.50 -0.52
C LEU A 107 0.11 2.74 -2.01
N VAL A 108 1.07 3.32 -2.72
CA VAL A 108 0.97 3.55 -4.17
C VAL A 108 0.91 2.22 -4.91
N ILE A 109 1.79 1.28 -4.59
CA ILE A 109 1.76 -0.03 -5.26
C ILE A 109 0.49 -0.80 -4.94
N THR A 110 0.04 -0.80 -3.67
CA THR A 110 -1.23 -1.40 -3.28
C THR A 110 -2.39 -0.75 -4.02
N PHE A 111 -2.45 0.58 -4.15
CA PHE A 111 -3.49 1.26 -4.93
C PHE A 111 -3.51 0.84 -6.41
N ILE A 112 -2.32 0.72 -7.01
CA ILE A 112 -2.17 0.42 -8.43
C ILE A 112 -2.44 -1.06 -8.72
N THR A 113 -2.18 -1.95 -7.77
CA THR A 113 -2.40 -3.39 -7.94
C THR A 113 -3.77 -3.83 -7.43
N GLN A 114 -4.18 -3.36 -6.26
CA GLN A 114 -5.44 -3.65 -5.59
C GLN A 114 -6.34 -2.41 -5.74
N THR A 115 -7.44 -2.58 -6.47
CA THR A 115 -8.37 -1.49 -6.78
C THR A 115 -9.09 -0.96 -5.52
N GLU A 116 -8.97 -1.68 -4.41
CA GLU A 116 -9.47 -1.33 -3.09
C GLU A 116 -8.30 -1.18 -2.11
N MET A 117 -8.34 -0.10 -1.32
CA MET A 117 -7.40 0.07 -0.23
C MET A 117 -7.81 -0.85 0.93
N PRO A 118 -6.88 -1.64 1.49
CA PRO A 118 -7.19 -2.44 2.65
C PRO A 118 -7.54 -1.51 3.82
N GLU A 119 -8.65 -1.79 4.49
CA GLU A 119 -8.98 -1.11 5.74
C GLU A 119 -7.90 -1.42 6.78
N GLU A 120 -7.26 -0.37 7.30
CA GLU A 120 -6.36 -0.50 8.45
C GLU A 120 -7.19 -0.83 9.68
N VAL A 121 -7.25 -2.11 10.05
CA VAL A 121 -7.89 -2.54 11.29
C VAL A 121 -6.99 -2.17 12.46
N GLU A 122 -7.42 -1.17 13.23
CA GLU A 122 -6.73 -0.65 14.41
C GLU A 122 -7.57 -0.91 15.67
N PHE A 123 -6.94 -1.54 16.67
CA PHE A 123 -7.53 -1.76 17.99
C PHE A 123 -6.81 -0.90 19.01
N ASN A 124 -7.56 -0.04 19.70
CA ASN A 124 -7.03 0.72 20.82
C ASN A 124 -6.82 -0.22 22.02
N LEU A 125 -5.59 -0.31 22.52
CA LEU A 125 -5.24 -1.11 23.70
C LEU A 125 -5.30 -0.26 24.98
N ASP A 126 -4.81 0.97 24.92
CA ASP A 126 -4.69 1.91 26.05
C ASP A 126 -4.45 3.32 25.51
N ASP A 127 -4.56 4.38 26.33
CA ASP A 127 -4.54 5.81 25.97
C ASP A 127 -3.86 6.20 24.64
N ASN A 128 -2.63 5.72 24.42
CA ASN A 128 -1.83 5.99 23.22
C ASN A 128 -1.27 4.73 22.55
N LEU A 129 -1.74 3.55 22.90
CA LEU A 129 -1.20 2.26 22.46
C LEU A 129 -2.20 1.54 21.56
N PHE A 130 -1.75 1.20 20.35
CA PHE A 130 -2.61 0.64 19.32
C PHE A 130 -2.04 -0.68 18.80
N LEU A 131 -2.93 -1.66 18.58
CA LEU A 131 -2.64 -2.89 17.85
C LEU A 131 -3.17 -2.73 16.43
N ILE A 132 -2.28 -2.66 15.46
CA ILE A 132 -2.60 -2.39 14.07
C ILE A 132 -2.33 -3.65 13.27
N LYS A 133 -3.31 -4.09 12.47
CA LYS A 133 -3.11 -5.20 11.53
C LYS A 133 -2.03 -4.80 10.51
N GLN A 134 -1.01 -5.63 10.39
CA GLN A 134 0.00 -5.43 9.34
C GLN A 134 -0.56 -6.02 8.06
N ASP A 135 -0.56 -5.20 7.01
CA ASP A 135 -0.89 -5.69 5.68
C ASP A 135 0.22 -6.64 5.23
N PRO A 136 -0.06 -7.93 4.97
CA PRO A 136 0.93 -8.83 4.42
C PRO A 136 1.15 -8.46 2.94
N LEU A 137 2.02 -7.47 2.73
CA LEU A 137 2.53 -7.13 1.38
C LEU A 137 3.19 -8.35 0.71
N LEU A 138 3.65 -9.30 1.53
CA LEU A 138 4.12 -10.62 1.11
C LEU A 138 3.14 -11.66 1.67
N LYS A 139 2.66 -12.59 0.83
CA LYS A 139 1.89 -13.76 1.30
C LYS A 139 2.72 -14.48 2.37
N GLN A 140 2.31 -14.31 3.63
CA GLN A 140 2.64 -15.26 4.68
C GLN A 140 1.61 -16.38 4.65
N SER A 141 2.03 -17.54 5.16
CA SER A 141 1.29 -18.80 5.20
C SER A 141 -0.21 -18.61 5.42
N GLU A 142 -1.03 -19.29 4.62
CA GLU A 142 -2.49 -19.23 4.73
C GLU A 142 -2.94 -19.42 6.19
N GLY A 143 -3.67 -18.43 6.73
CA GLY A 143 -4.17 -18.44 8.11
C GLY A 143 -3.36 -17.62 9.12
N GLN A 144 -2.19 -17.06 8.77
CA GLN A 144 -1.44 -16.20 9.70
C GLN A 144 -1.83 -14.72 9.56
N HIS A 145 -2.33 -14.14 10.64
CA HIS A 145 -2.64 -12.71 10.73
C HIS A 145 -1.59 -12.00 11.57
N ILE A 146 -0.86 -11.07 10.95
CA ILE A 146 0.22 -10.34 11.61
C ILE A 146 -0.29 -9.00 12.14
N TYR A 147 0.13 -8.64 13.34
CA TYR A 147 -0.13 -7.33 13.93
C TYR A 147 1.16 -6.68 14.43
N LYS A 148 1.13 -5.35 14.53
CA LYS A 148 2.15 -4.52 15.17
C LYS A 148 1.54 -3.75 16.31
N VAL A 149 2.31 -3.56 17.39
CA VAL A 149 1.95 -2.64 18.47
C VAL A 149 2.66 -1.32 18.22
N SER A 150 1.90 -0.23 18.18
CA SER A 150 2.38 1.12 17.94
C SER A 150 1.93 2.06 19.06
N LYS A 151 2.84 2.88 19.58
CA LYS A 151 2.52 3.96 20.52
C LYS A 151 2.46 5.28 19.77
N LYS A 152 1.34 5.98 19.86
CA LYS A 152 1.16 7.33 19.32
C LYS A 152 1.78 8.36 20.26
N LEU A 153 2.61 9.24 19.72
CA LEU A 153 3.32 10.29 20.44
C LEU A 153 3.00 11.61 19.70
N GLY A 154 1.77 12.09 19.85
CA GLY A 154 1.25 13.22 19.07
C GLY A 154 1.12 12.88 17.58
N SER A 155 1.88 13.58 16.73
CA SER A 155 1.95 13.33 15.28
C SER A 155 2.83 12.14 14.89
N PHE A 156 3.66 11.65 15.81
CA PHE A 156 4.59 10.55 15.56
C PHE A 156 4.03 9.22 16.07
N HIS A 157 4.46 8.13 15.43
CA HIS A 157 4.13 6.77 15.85
C HIS A 157 5.42 6.00 16.09
N ARG A 158 5.56 5.42 17.28
CA ARG A 158 6.67 4.55 17.63
C ARG A 158 6.19 3.11 17.64
N THR A 159 6.69 2.29 16.72
CA THR A 159 6.42 0.85 16.77
C THR A 159 7.18 0.23 17.94
N LEU A 160 6.46 -0.46 18.84
CA LEU A 160 7.04 -1.18 19.99
C LEU A 160 7.30 -2.65 19.66
N ALA A 161 6.41 -3.27 18.89
CA ALA A 161 6.54 -4.64 18.45
C ALA A 161 5.99 -4.81 17.03
N ARG A 162 6.63 -5.68 16.25
CA ARG A 162 6.21 -6.08 14.90
C ARG A 162 6.15 -7.59 14.81
N ASN A 163 5.45 -8.08 13.79
CA ASN A 163 5.40 -9.50 13.44
C ASN A 163 4.77 -10.35 14.54
N ILE A 164 3.70 -9.83 15.17
CA ILE A 164 2.93 -10.59 16.16
C ILE A 164 1.94 -11.45 15.40
N GLU A 165 2.18 -12.75 15.37
CA GLU A 165 1.37 -13.71 14.63
C GLU A 165 0.16 -14.16 15.46
N PHE A 166 -1.00 -14.16 14.82
CA PHE A 166 -2.24 -14.74 15.32
C PHE A 166 -2.75 -15.76 14.32
N GLU A 167 -3.30 -16.87 14.81
CA GLU A 167 -3.82 -17.94 13.96
C GLU A 167 -5.14 -17.58 13.26
N LYS A 168 -5.83 -16.52 13.72
CA LYS A 168 -7.11 -16.07 13.16
C LYS A 168 -7.26 -14.56 13.26
N ALA A 169 -8.01 -13.98 12.33
CA ALA A 169 -8.52 -12.62 12.47
C ALA A 169 -9.49 -12.55 13.67
N PHE A 170 -9.48 -11.42 14.35
CA PHE A 170 -10.35 -11.12 15.48
C PHE A 170 -11.00 -9.75 15.27
N ASP A 171 -12.18 -9.57 15.85
CA ASP A 171 -13.03 -8.39 15.68
C ASP A 171 -12.94 -7.46 16.89
N SER A 172 -12.41 -7.95 18.02
CA SER A 172 -12.17 -7.12 19.20
C SER A 172 -11.05 -7.68 20.06
N VAL A 173 -10.44 -6.78 20.83
CA VAL A 173 -9.36 -7.08 21.77
C VAL A 173 -9.75 -6.54 23.12
N GLN A 174 -9.57 -7.36 24.17
CA GLN A 174 -9.64 -6.91 25.55
C GLN A 174 -8.25 -6.98 26.16
N VAL A 175 -7.81 -5.86 26.72
CA VAL A 175 -6.57 -5.81 27.47
C VAL A 175 -6.76 -6.43 28.85
N ILE A 176 -5.91 -7.40 29.19
CA ILE A 176 -5.89 -8.03 30.52
C ILE A 176 -4.88 -7.29 31.41
N THR A 177 -3.69 -7.02 30.88
CA THR A 177 -2.61 -6.37 31.62
C THR A 177 -1.64 -5.70 30.65
N ILE A 178 -1.26 -4.46 30.95
CA ILE A 178 -0.16 -3.75 30.31
C ILE A 178 0.88 -3.44 31.39
N ASN A 179 2.12 -3.84 31.12
CA ASN A 179 3.28 -3.47 31.91
C ASN A 179 4.43 -3.08 30.94
N ASP A 180 5.49 -2.47 31.45
CA ASP A 180 6.63 -1.98 30.66
C ASP A 180 7.32 -3.05 29.81
N SER A 181 7.15 -4.33 30.18
CA SER A 181 7.76 -5.48 29.53
C SER A 181 6.77 -6.43 28.85
N ILE A 182 5.49 -6.41 29.24
CA ILE A 182 4.52 -7.44 28.82
C ILE A 182 3.16 -6.79 28.53
N ILE A 183 2.58 -7.14 27.39
CA ILE A 183 1.17 -6.88 27.07
C ILE A 183 0.46 -8.23 26.99
N LYS A 184 -0.59 -8.40 27.80
CA LYS A 184 -1.49 -9.57 27.77
C LYS A 184 -2.84 -9.16 27.20
N LEU A 185 -3.23 -9.84 26.13
CA LEU A 185 -4.45 -9.55 25.37
C LEU A 185 -5.34 -10.79 25.28
N ASN A 186 -6.65 -10.57 25.32
CA ASN A 186 -7.67 -11.52 24.88
C ASN A 186 -8.23 -11.04 23.53
N THR A 187 -8.30 -11.95 22.56
CA THR A 187 -8.86 -11.66 21.23
C THR A 187 -10.20 -12.37 21.03
N PHE A 188 -11.19 -11.69 20.48
CA PHE A 188 -12.52 -12.26 20.23
C PHE A 188 -12.89 -12.20 18.75
N ASN A 189 -13.53 -13.25 18.25
CA ASN A 189 -14.07 -13.32 16.90
C ASN A 189 -15.61 -13.44 16.99
N LYS A 190 -16.32 -12.48 16.39
CA LYS A 190 -17.79 -12.39 16.38
C LYS A 190 -18.43 -13.60 15.71
N ALA A 191 -17.79 -14.20 14.70
CA ALA A 191 -18.36 -15.30 13.94
C ALA A 191 -18.45 -16.61 14.73
N THR A 192 -17.65 -16.77 15.80
CA THR A 192 -17.62 -18.02 16.58
C THR A 192 -18.28 -17.92 17.96
N MET A 193 -18.61 -16.73 18.47
CA MET A 193 -19.09 -16.51 19.86
C MET A 193 -18.33 -17.34 20.92
N SER A 194 -17.10 -17.70 20.59
CA SER A 194 -16.25 -18.56 21.38
C SER A 194 -15.05 -17.71 21.75
N LYS A 195 -14.76 -17.63 23.04
CA LYS A 195 -13.47 -17.14 23.50
C LYS A 195 -12.41 -18.01 22.83
N SER A 196 -11.79 -17.52 21.78
CA SER A 196 -10.44 -17.93 21.46
C SER A 196 -9.60 -17.47 22.63
N ASN A 197 -9.46 -18.33 23.65
CA ASN A 197 -8.60 -18.11 24.81
C ASN A 197 -7.12 -18.18 24.38
N GLN A 198 -6.76 -17.42 23.35
CA GLN A 198 -5.38 -17.16 23.03
C GLN A 198 -4.95 -16.01 23.93
N ASN A 199 -4.47 -16.36 25.12
CA ASN A 199 -3.69 -15.44 25.95
C ASN A 199 -2.39 -15.14 25.21
N VAL A 200 -2.40 -14.10 24.37
CA VAL A 200 -1.21 -13.70 23.64
C VAL A 200 -0.36 -12.82 24.56
N LEU A 201 0.80 -13.34 24.91
CA LEU A 201 1.82 -12.64 25.69
C LEU A 201 2.81 -12.00 24.73
N ILE A 202 2.75 -10.68 24.61
CA ILE A 202 3.70 -9.91 23.82
C ILE A 202 4.81 -9.44 24.76
N ASP A 203 5.98 -10.07 24.64
CA ASP A 203 7.20 -9.73 25.37
C ASP A 203 7.93 -8.57 24.66
N LEU A 204 7.88 -7.38 25.26
CA LEU A 204 8.53 -6.16 24.77
C LEU A 204 10.04 -6.13 25.08
N THR A 205 10.50 -6.93 26.05
CA THR A 205 11.92 -6.98 26.48
C THR A 205 12.82 -7.73 25.51
N LYS A 206 12.33 -8.81 24.87
CA LYS A 206 13.09 -9.53 23.83
C LYS A 206 13.33 -8.69 22.57
N LEU A 207 12.53 -7.66 22.33
CA LEU A 207 12.63 -6.81 21.14
C LEU A 207 13.63 -5.65 21.32
N LYS A 208 13.75 -5.08 22.53
CA LYS A 208 14.81 -4.10 22.88
C LYS A 208 16.23 -4.65 22.68
N LYS A 209 16.44 -5.95 22.90
CA LYS A 209 17.77 -6.56 22.80
C LYS A 209 18.26 -6.72 21.36
N ARG A 210 17.35 -6.76 20.37
CA ARG A 210 17.67 -6.90 18.95
C ARG A 210 18.12 -5.58 18.31
N ASP A 211 17.61 -4.45 18.79
CA ASP A 211 18.05 -3.12 18.35
C ASP A 211 19.44 -2.75 18.89
N ASN A 212 19.80 -3.23 20.09
CA ASN A 212 21.13 -3.00 20.68
C ASN A 212 22.21 -3.96 20.17
N ALA A 213 21.84 -5.05 19.50
CA ALA A 213 22.80 -6.02 18.96
C ALA A 213 23.32 -5.68 17.56
N ASN A 214 22.72 -4.68 16.89
CA ASN A 214 23.16 -4.15 15.59
C ASN A 214 23.93 -2.82 15.71
N ILE A 215 24.34 -2.45 16.94
CA ILE A 215 25.23 -1.33 17.23
C ILE A 215 26.43 -1.89 18.01
N GLN A 216 27.19 -2.79 17.37
CA GLN A 216 28.59 -3.07 17.69
C GLN A 216 29.34 -3.35 16.40
#